data_AF-A0A812V836-F1
#
_entry.id   AF-A0A812V836-F1
#
_cell.length_a   1.000
_cell.length_b   1.000
_cell.length_c   1.000
_cell.angle_alpha   90.00
_cell.angle_beta   90.00
_cell.angle_gamma   90.00
#
_symmetry.space_group_name_H-M   'P 1'
#
loop_
_entity.id
_entity.type
_entity.pdbx_description
1 polymer ?
#
loop_
_entity_poly.entity_id
_entity_poly.type
_entity_poly.pdbx_seq_one_letter_code
_entity_poly.pdbx_strand_id
1 'polypeptide(L)'
;HVQLFRQLQSKWQCYDAYCRVCMGLGVNQILQGLSYYCICHTLVENHSPTTGYALVTLFQSTTIALAVLDLAGLRRREILAVQVVGIMPCLLTAWGVAHGHRIEGGVLDPAQTYMLSPLSFLCQVLWLELWLRVAAPHGDDQAKLPRRFRQVLFLDVFGDSSGWDPHDRDNNCEDDMIEGEMFKQLGVKEEKDADEEAEEALLAAAQRAASQLTMAQCAGRRWNAAPSWALSKQQSKELEDVRDQLKNWGSTIYTELERCCRLRGIPEALRNLERDLRP
;
A
#
# COMPACT_ATOMS: atom_id res chain seq x y z
N HIS A 1 -11.44 -2.89 31.72
CA HIS A 1 -11.51 -4.10 30.86
C HIS A 1 -11.40 -3.79 29.38
N VAL A 2 -12.25 -2.94 28.79
CA VAL A 2 -12.22 -2.64 27.33
C VAL A 2 -10.86 -2.08 26.87
N GLN A 3 -10.28 -1.12 27.60
CA GLN A 3 -8.95 -0.57 27.26
C GLN A 3 -7.84 -1.63 27.33
N LEU A 4 -7.88 -2.50 28.34
CA LEU A 4 -6.92 -3.61 28.47
C LEU A 4 -7.07 -4.62 27.32
N PHE A 5 -8.30 -4.92 26.92
CA PHE A 5 -8.57 -5.77 25.76
C PHE A 5 -8.03 -5.16 24.47
N ARG A 6 -8.21 -3.84 24.26
CA ARG A 6 -7.64 -3.11 23.11
C ARG A 6 -6.11 -3.17 23.09
N GLN A 7 -5.45 -2.99 24.24
CA GLN A 7 -3.99 -3.08 24.35
C GLN A 7 -3.45 -4.49 24.10
N LEU A 8 -4.20 -5.53 24.50
CA LEU A 8 -3.85 -6.92 24.16
C LEU A 8 -4.04 -7.17 22.67
N GLN A 9 -5.17 -6.73 22.12
CA GLN A 9 -5.49 -6.93 20.71
C GLN A 9 -4.48 -6.25 19.78
N SER A 10 -4.00 -5.04 20.11
CA SER A 10 -3.00 -4.33 19.30
C SER A 10 -1.67 -5.10 19.21
N LYS A 11 -1.25 -5.76 20.30
CA LYS A 11 -0.04 -6.62 20.29
C LYS A 11 -0.20 -7.84 19.40
N TRP A 12 -1.36 -8.50 19.46
CA TRP A 12 -1.67 -9.66 18.61
C TRP A 12 -1.82 -9.28 17.13
N GLN A 13 -2.37 -8.09 16.85
CA GLN A 13 -2.54 -7.57 15.51
C GLN A 13 -1.20 -7.36 14.79
N CYS A 14 -0.20 -6.83 15.52
CA CYS A 14 1.15 -6.66 14.99
C CYS A 14 1.77 -8.01 14.59
N TYR A 15 1.63 -9.03 15.45
CA TYR A 15 2.09 -10.38 15.14
C TYR A 15 1.40 -10.96 13.89
N ASP A 16 0.07 -10.91 13.81
CA ASP A 16 -0.68 -11.42 12.64
C ASP A 16 -0.28 -10.68 11.35
N ALA A 17 -0.07 -9.36 11.43
CA ALA A 17 0.39 -8.56 10.30
C ALA A 17 1.76 -9.05 9.76
N TYR A 18 2.75 -9.25 10.63
CA TYR A 18 4.07 -9.76 10.21
C TYR A 18 4.01 -11.21 9.73
N CYS A 19 3.15 -12.07 10.28
CA CYS A 19 2.93 -13.42 9.75
C CYS A 19 2.44 -13.39 8.30
N ARG A 20 1.51 -12.49 7.96
CA ARG A 20 1.03 -12.31 6.59
C ARG A 20 2.11 -11.80 5.64
N VAL A 21 2.87 -10.79 6.08
CA VAL A 21 4.02 -10.27 5.31
C VAL A 21 5.05 -11.39 5.06
N CYS A 22 5.37 -12.18 6.09
CA CYS A 22 6.29 -13.31 5.98
C CYS A 22 5.78 -14.38 5.01
N MET A 23 4.46 -14.65 4.99
CA MET A 23 3.86 -15.58 4.03
C MET A 23 4.02 -15.08 2.59
N GLY A 24 3.72 -13.80 2.32
CA GLY A 24 3.91 -13.20 1.00
C GLY A 24 5.38 -13.22 0.55
N LEU A 25 6.31 -12.86 1.44
CA LEU A 25 7.75 -12.95 1.19
C LEU A 25 8.19 -14.41 0.94
N GLY A 26 7.68 -15.36 1.71
CA GLY A 26 7.97 -16.78 1.56
C GLY A 26 7.53 -17.33 0.20
N VAL A 27 6.32 -16.98 -0.26
CA VAL A 27 5.84 -17.36 -1.60
C VAL A 27 6.73 -16.79 -2.69
N ASN A 28 7.16 -15.53 -2.58
CA ASN A 28 8.11 -14.93 -3.51
C ASN A 28 9.47 -15.67 -3.53
N GLN A 29 9.98 -16.10 -2.37
CA GLN A 29 11.21 -16.92 -2.33
C GLN A 29 11.03 -18.30 -2.96
N ILE A 30 9.87 -18.94 -2.77
CA ILE A 30 9.57 -20.22 -3.40
C ILE A 30 9.53 -20.07 -4.94
N LEU A 31 8.89 -19.02 -5.46
CA LEU A 31 8.87 -18.73 -6.90
C LEU A 31 10.27 -18.47 -7.47
N GLN A 32 11.11 -17.74 -6.73
CA GLN A 32 12.51 -17.53 -7.12
C GLN A 32 13.29 -18.85 -7.13
N GLY A 33 13.10 -19.71 -6.12
CA GLY A 33 13.69 -21.05 -6.06
C GLY A 33 13.27 -21.93 -7.24
N LEU A 34 11.97 -21.92 -7.60
CA LEU A 34 11.46 -22.61 -8.78
C LEU A 34 12.05 -22.05 -10.08
N SER A 35 12.24 -20.74 -10.17
CA SER A 35 12.90 -20.10 -11.31
C SER A 35 14.34 -20.63 -11.48
N TYR A 36 15.12 -20.73 -10.40
CA TYR A 36 16.45 -21.32 -10.44
C TYR A 36 16.44 -22.80 -10.82
N TYR A 37 15.52 -23.58 -10.25
CA TYR A 37 15.34 -24.98 -10.62
C TYR A 37 15.07 -25.14 -12.12
N CYS A 38 14.17 -24.32 -12.68
CA CYS A 38 13.88 -24.33 -14.11
C CYS A 38 15.08 -23.92 -14.96
N ILE A 39 15.89 -22.95 -14.52
CA ILE A 39 17.14 -22.57 -15.21
C ILE A 39 18.06 -23.79 -15.28
N CYS A 40 18.32 -24.47 -14.17
CA CYS A 40 19.17 -25.66 -14.13
C CYS A 40 18.62 -26.75 -15.06
N HIS A 41 17.36 -27.15 -14.89
CA HIS A 41 16.78 -28.24 -15.67
C HIS A 41 16.69 -27.94 -17.18
N THR A 42 16.38 -26.69 -17.57
CA THR A 42 16.22 -26.37 -19.01
C THR A 42 17.51 -26.00 -19.72
N LEU A 43 18.41 -25.23 -19.07
CA LEU A 43 19.66 -24.80 -19.69
C LEU A 43 20.77 -25.85 -19.54
N VAL A 44 20.85 -26.54 -18.39
CA VAL A 44 21.92 -27.51 -18.15
C VAL A 44 21.56 -28.86 -18.77
N GLU A 45 20.38 -29.40 -18.49
CA GLU A 45 20.01 -30.76 -18.91
C GLU A 45 19.42 -30.80 -20.32
N ASN A 46 18.49 -29.90 -20.66
CA ASN A 46 17.77 -29.95 -21.95
C ASN A 46 18.42 -29.13 -23.06
N HIS A 47 19.50 -28.38 -22.78
CA HIS A 47 20.18 -27.51 -23.74
C HIS A 47 19.27 -26.55 -24.53
N SER A 48 18.12 -26.17 -23.97
CA SER A 48 17.14 -25.30 -24.63
C SER A 48 17.07 -23.94 -23.94
N PRO A 49 17.90 -22.95 -24.35
CA PRO A 49 17.94 -21.64 -23.72
C PRO A 49 16.61 -20.89 -23.90
N THR A 50 15.95 -21.04 -25.05
CA THR A 50 14.66 -20.39 -25.33
C THR A 50 13.58 -20.81 -24.33
N THR A 51 13.49 -22.12 -24.03
CA THR A 51 12.54 -22.63 -23.03
C THR A 51 12.86 -22.09 -21.64
N GLY A 52 14.14 -22.03 -21.28
CA GLY A 52 14.54 -21.50 -19.98
C GLY A 52 14.24 -20.01 -19.81
N TYR A 53 14.54 -19.17 -20.80
CA TYR A 53 14.17 -17.74 -20.74
C TYR A 53 12.66 -17.53 -20.67
N ALA A 54 11.87 -18.35 -21.39
CA ALA A 54 10.41 -18.29 -21.31
C ALA A 54 9.90 -18.63 -19.90
N LEU A 55 10.40 -19.70 -19.28
CA LEU A 55 10.01 -20.08 -17.91
C LEU A 55 10.45 -19.05 -16.88
N VAL A 56 11.67 -18.52 -16.98
CA VAL A 56 12.13 -17.42 -16.10
C VAL A 56 11.18 -16.22 -16.24
N THR A 57 10.85 -15.80 -17.45
CA THR A 57 9.92 -14.68 -17.68
C THR A 57 8.55 -14.93 -17.06
N LEU A 58 8.04 -16.16 -17.15
CA LEU A 58 6.76 -16.57 -16.55
C LEU A 58 6.78 -16.50 -15.01
N PHE A 59 7.82 -17.03 -14.37
CA PHE A 59 7.93 -16.96 -12.90
C PHE A 59 8.16 -15.53 -12.41
N GLN A 60 8.94 -14.73 -13.15
CA GLN A 60 9.18 -13.33 -12.80
C GLN A 60 7.92 -12.47 -12.98
N SER A 61 7.12 -12.69 -14.04
CA SER A 61 5.84 -11.98 -14.20
C SER A 61 4.84 -12.34 -13.11
N THR A 62 4.82 -13.60 -12.67
CA THR A 62 4.01 -14.06 -11.54
C THR A 62 4.45 -13.40 -10.23
N THR A 63 5.76 -13.30 -10.00
CA THR A 63 6.33 -12.63 -8.82
C THR A 63 5.97 -11.14 -8.80
N ILE A 64 6.06 -10.45 -9.94
CA ILE A 64 5.61 -9.05 -10.08
C ILE A 64 4.12 -8.93 -9.76
N ALA A 65 3.28 -9.82 -10.32
CA ALA A 65 1.84 -9.79 -10.11
C ALA A 65 1.48 -9.98 -8.63
N LEU A 66 2.11 -10.94 -7.94
CA LEU A 66 1.92 -11.14 -6.50
C LEU A 66 2.38 -9.95 -5.68
N ALA A 67 3.55 -9.37 -6.00
CA ALA A 67 4.04 -8.19 -5.30
C ALA A 67 3.10 -6.98 -5.44
N VAL A 68 2.52 -6.77 -6.64
CA VAL A 68 1.51 -5.72 -6.87
C VAL A 68 0.22 -5.98 -6.11
N LEU A 69 -0.19 -7.24 -5.95
CA LEU A 69 -1.38 -7.60 -5.17
C LEU A 69 -1.18 -7.41 -3.66
N ASP A 70 0.02 -7.71 -3.17
CA ASP A 70 0.37 -7.61 -1.75
C ASP A 70 0.70 -6.19 -1.30
N LEU A 71 1.25 -5.35 -2.20
CA LEU A 71 1.61 -3.95 -1.91
C LEU A 71 0.55 -2.99 -2.46
N ALA A 72 -0.32 -2.48 -1.60
CA ALA A 72 -1.30 -1.44 -1.98
C ALA A 72 -0.86 -0.02 -1.59
N GLY A 73 0.14 0.14 -0.73
CA GLY A 73 0.52 1.43 -0.17
C GLY A 73 1.78 2.09 -0.75
N LEU A 74 2.45 1.47 -1.72
CA LEU A 74 3.62 2.08 -2.40
C LEU A 74 3.24 2.66 -3.75
N ARG A 75 3.98 3.68 -4.18
CA ARG A 75 3.90 4.18 -5.55
C ARG A 75 4.25 3.04 -6.51
N ARG A 76 3.51 2.91 -7.63
CA ARG A 76 3.76 1.85 -8.64
C ARG A 76 5.22 1.82 -9.11
N ARG A 77 5.89 2.98 -9.14
CA ARG A 77 7.31 3.11 -9.49
C ARG A 77 8.25 2.42 -8.48
N GLU A 78 7.95 2.51 -7.19
CA GLU A 78 8.76 1.89 -6.14
C GLU A 78 8.61 0.36 -6.18
N ILE A 79 7.37 -0.11 -6.33
CA ILE A 79 7.08 -1.54 -6.50
C ILE A 79 7.86 -2.08 -7.70
N LEU A 80 7.78 -1.38 -8.84
CA LEU A 80 8.48 -1.78 -10.06
C LEU A 80 10.01 -1.75 -9.88
N ALA A 81 10.56 -0.75 -9.18
CA ALA A 81 11.99 -0.68 -8.89
C ALA A 81 12.46 -1.87 -8.03
N VAL A 82 11.73 -2.22 -6.97
CA VAL A 82 12.04 -3.40 -6.13
C VAL A 82 11.97 -4.68 -6.95
N GLN A 83 10.99 -4.82 -7.84
CA GLN A 83 10.88 -5.99 -8.71
C GLN A 83 12.00 -6.07 -9.76
N VAL A 84 12.40 -4.95 -10.37
CA VAL A 84 13.52 -4.93 -11.32
C VAL A 84 14.80 -5.44 -10.64
N VAL A 85 15.07 -5.01 -9.40
CA VAL A 85 16.22 -5.52 -8.64
C VAL A 85 16.07 -7.01 -8.32
N GLY A 86 14.85 -7.49 -8.05
CA GLY A 86 14.56 -8.92 -7.79
C GLY A 86 14.68 -9.85 -9.00
N ILE A 87 14.48 -9.32 -10.21
CA ILE A 87 14.62 -10.07 -11.47
C ILE A 87 16.10 -10.28 -11.85
N MET A 88 16.97 -9.33 -11.46
CA MET A 88 18.39 -9.35 -11.84
C MET A 88 19.14 -10.64 -11.47
N PRO A 89 19.02 -11.21 -10.25
CA PRO A 89 19.67 -12.48 -9.90
C PRO A 89 19.35 -13.62 -10.89
N CYS A 90 18.07 -13.82 -11.22
CA CYS A 90 17.66 -14.86 -12.16
C CYS A 90 18.15 -14.60 -13.59
N LEU A 91 18.12 -13.35 -14.05
CA LEU A 91 18.62 -13.01 -15.39
C LEU A 91 20.14 -13.17 -15.49
N LEU A 92 20.89 -12.73 -14.49
CA LEU A 92 22.35 -12.89 -14.46
C LEU A 92 22.74 -14.38 -14.43
N THR A 93 22.05 -15.18 -13.63
CA THR A 93 22.28 -16.63 -13.59
C THR A 93 21.91 -17.31 -14.91
N ALA A 94 20.72 -17.02 -15.46
CA ALA A 94 20.31 -17.57 -16.76
C ALA A 94 21.27 -17.17 -17.88
N TRP A 95 21.69 -15.90 -17.91
CA TRP A 95 22.64 -15.39 -18.89
C TRP A 95 24.01 -16.05 -18.76
N GLY A 96 24.54 -16.17 -17.54
CA GLY A 96 25.82 -16.80 -17.25
C GLY A 96 25.84 -18.29 -17.61
N VAL A 97 24.76 -19.04 -17.33
CA VAL A 97 24.65 -20.46 -17.68
C VAL A 97 24.43 -20.65 -19.19
N ALA A 98 23.69 -19.76 -19.85
CA ALA A 98 23.44 -19.84 -21.28
C ALA A 98 24.70 -19.57 -22.12
N HIS A 99 25.54 -18.63 -21.69
CA HIS A 99 26.80 -18.26 -22.36
C HIS A 99 28.03 -18.98 -21.80
N GLY A 100 27.82 -19.95 -20.92
CA GLY A 100 28.87 -20.82 -20.40
C GLY A 100 29.57 -21.60 -21.52
N HIS A 101 30.87 -21.81 -21.39
CA HIS A 101 31.61 -22.70 -22.27
C HIS A 101 31.12 -24.14 -22.03
N ARG A 102 30.86 -24.86 -23.12
CA ARG A 102 30.37 -26.24 -23.07
C ARG A 102 31.38 -27.15 -23.76
N ILE A 103 31.66 -28.28 -23.13
CA ILE A 103 32.55 -29.32 -23.64
C ILE A 103 31.80 -30.11 -24.73
N GLU A 104 32.55 -30.84 -25.58
CA GLU A 104 31.97 -31.84 -26.49
C GLU A 104 31.00 -32.77 -25.72
N GLY A 105 29.72 -32.73 -26.09
CA GLY A 105 28.64 -33.39 -25.35
C GLY A 105 27.64 -32.44 -24.67
N GLY A 106 27.83 -31.13 -24.75
CA GLY A 106 26.86 -30.12 -24.28
C GLY A 106 26.91 -29.83 -22.78
N VAL A 107 27.69 -30.59 -22.03
CA VAL A 107 27.91 -30.43 -20.58
C VAL A 107 28.68 -29.13 -20.31
N LEU A 108 28.30 -28.39 -19.26
CA LEU A 108 29.03 -27.19 -18.84
C LEU A 108 30.43 -27.56 -18.35
N ASP A 109 31.42 -26.77 -18.74
CA ASP A 109 32.80 -26.97 -18.30
C ASP A 109 32.93 -26.69 -16.78
N PRO A 110 33.32 -27.68 -15.95
CA PRO A 110 33.50 -27.48 -14.51
C PRO A 110 34.67 -26.55 -14.18
N ALA A 111 35.62 -26.36 -15.11
CA ALA A 111 36.75 -25.45 -14.93
C ALA A 111 36.37 -23.99 -15.20
N GLN A 112 35.17 -23.71 -15.72
CA GLN A 112 34.76 -22.36 -16.02
C GLN A 112 34.59 -21.52 -14.74
N THR A 113 35.27 -20.39 -14.69
CA THR A 113 35.09 -19.41 -13.62
C THR A 113 33.83 -18.58 -13.85
N TYR A 114 32.79 -18.82 -13.07
CA TYR A 114 31.51 -18.07 -13.13
C TYR A 114 31.63 -16.70 -12.43
N MET A 115 32.30 -15.74 -13.08
CA MET A 115 32.56 -14.40 -12.53
C MET A 115 31.28 -13.62 -12.16
N LEU A 116 30.13 -13.97 -12.74
CA LEU A 116 28.83 -13.34 -12.49
C LEU A 116 28.09 -13.95 -11.30
N SER A 117 28.50 -15.13 -10.83
CA SER A 117 27.82 -15.82 -9.73
C SER A 117 27.81 -14.98 -8.45
N PRO A 118 28.92 -14.37 -8.00
CA PRO A 118 28.91 -13.49 -6.83
C PRO A 118 27.95 -12.30 -6.98
N LEU A 119 27.86 -11.72 -8.19
CA LEU A 119 26.97 -10.60 -8.45
C LEU A 119 25.49 -11.00 -8.31
N SER A 120 25.13 -12.20 -8.77
CA SER A 120 23.76 -12.73 -8.60
C SER A 120 23.38 -12.86 -7.11
N PHE A 121 24.29 -13.38 -6.27
CA PHE A 121 24.07 -13.45 -4.82
C PHE A 121 23.97 -12.06 -4.17
N LEU A 122 24.82 -11.11 -4.58
CA LEU A 122 24.75 -9.73 -4.08
C LEU A 122 23.42 -9.06 -4.46
N CYS A 123 22.96 -9.22 -5.69
CA CYS A 123 21.65 -8.72 -6.12
C CYS A 123 20.51 -9.38 -5.32
N GLN A 124 20.61 -10.68 -5.00
CA GLN A 124 19.61 -11.38 -4.19
C GLN A 124 19.57 -10.83 -2.76
N VAL A 125 20.72 -10.59 -2.13
CA VAL A 125 20.82 -9.99 -0.79
C VAL A 125 20.27 -8.56 -0.81
N LEU A 126 20.63 -7.76 -1.81
CA LEU A 126 20.12 -6.40 -1.97
C LEU A 126 18.59 -6.38 -2.11
N TRP A 127 18.04 -7.30 -2.91
CA TRP A 127 16.61 -7.44 -3.08
C TRP A 127 15.89 -7.81 -1.77
N LEU A 128 16.44 -8.76 -1.01
CA LEU A 128 15.91 -9.13 0.31
C LEU A 128 15.95 -7.96 1.29
N GLU A 129 17.05 -7.21 1.33
CA GLU A 129 17.19 -6.02 2.16
C GLU A 129 16.16 -4.95 1.77
N LEU A 130 15.92 -4.73 0.48
CA LEU A 130 14.86 -3.82 0.01
C LEU A 130 13.48 -4.27 0.48
N TRP A 131 13.16 -5.56 0.42
CA TRP A 131 11.91 -6.10 0.95
C TRP A 131 11.78 -5.92 2.47
N LEU A 132 12.86 -6.13 3.23
CA LEU A 132 12.87 -5.89 4.67
C LEU A 132 12.65 -4.41 4.99
N ARG A 133 13.22 -3.49 4.21
CA ARG A 133 12.97 -2.05 4.35
C ARG A 133 11.55 -1.67 3.97
N VAL A 134 10.94 -2.34 3.00
CA VAL A 134 9.52 -2.16 2.65
C VAL A 134 8.62 -2.71 3.76
N ALA A 135 9.02 -3.79 4.42
CA ALA A 135 8.32 -4.37 5.57
C ALA A 135 8.58 -3.62 6.89
N ALA A 136 9.58 -2.75 6.95
CA ALA A 136 9.85 -1.96 8.14
C ALA A 136 8.67 -1.03 8.46
N PRO A 137 8.32 -0.86 9.75
CA PRO A 137 7.30 0.08 10.15
C PRO A 137 7.72 1.51 9.79
N HIS A 138 6.75 2.35 9.45
CA HIS A 138 7.01 3.71 8.99
C HIS A 138 6.48 4.73 10.00
N GLY A 139 7.37 5.62 10.48
CA GLY A 139 7.03 6.70 11.42
C GLY A 139 6.91 6.27 12.90
N ASP A 140 6.49 7.22 13.74
CA ASP A 140 6.26 7.04 15.19
C ASP A 140 4.93 6.35 15.51
N ASP A 141 4.43 5.55 14.57
CA ASP A 141 3.16 4.86 14.72
C ASP A 141 3.24 3.85 15.88
N GLN A 142 2.41 4.05 16.90
CA GLN A 142 2.50 3.33 18.17
C GLN A 142 2.36 1.80 17.98
N ALA A 143 1.65 1.38 16.93
CA ALA A 143 1.41 -0.02 16.60
C ALA A 143 2.53 -0.68 15.77
N LYS A 144 3.50 0.10 15.24
CA LYS A 144 4.63 -0.37 14.42
C LYS A 144 4.22 -1.37 13.32
N LEU A 145 3.12 -1.09 12.63
CA LEU A 145 2.55 -1.99 11.63
C LEU A 145 3.18 -1.78 10.24
N PRO A 146 3.39 -2.86 9.46
CA PRO A 146 3.84 -2.77 8.07
C PRO A 146 2.70 -2.33 7.14
N ARG A 147 2.25 -1.08 7.26
CA ARG A 147 1.08 -0.51 6.54
C ARG A 147 1.19 -0.49 5.02
N ARG A 148 2.39 -0.67 4.48
CA ARG A 148 2.65 -0.76 3.03
C ARG A 148 2.00 -1.99 2.39
N PHE A 149 1.69 -3.02 3.18
CA PHE A 149 1.04 -4.24 2.73
C PHE A 149 -0.48 -4.13 2.81
N ARG A 150 -1.14 -4.44 1.69
CA ARG A 150 -2.59 -4.40 1.54
C ARG A 150 -3.30 -5.28 2.57
N GLN A 151 -2.76 -6.46 2.83
CA GLN A 151 -3.35 -7.42 3.76
C GLN A 151 -3.35 -6.92 5.21
N VAL A 152 -2.40 -6.02 5.54
CA VAL A 152 -2.27 -5.40 6.86
C VAL A 152 -3.26 -4.25 7.01
N LEU A 153 -3.53 -3.52 5.92
CA LEU A 153 -4.54 -2.47 5.88
C LEU A 153 -5.93 -2.99 6.26
N PHE A 154 -6.30 -4.17 5.77
CA PHE A 154 -7.59 -4.80 6.11
C PHE A 154 -7.66 -5.37 7.53
N LEU A 155 -6.52 -5.48 8.21
CA LEU A 155 -6.42 -5.95 9.59
C LEU A 155 -6.72 -4.83 10.59
N ASP A 156 -6.55 -3.56 10.18
CA ASP A 156 -6.88 -2.40 10.99
C ASP A 156 -8.39 -2.10 10.94
N VAL A 157 -9.16 -2.89 11.69
CA VAL A 157 -10.63 -2.78 11.75
C VAL A 157 -11.08 -1.55 12.55
N PHE A 158 -10.24 -0.99 13.41
CA PHE A 158 -10.64 0.06 14.35
C PHE A 158 -10.40 1.47 13.84
N GLY A 159 -9.71 1.65 12.71
CA GLY A 159 -9.48 2.97 12.16
C GLY A 159 -8.64 3.86 13.09
N ASP A 160 -7.80 3.25 13.94
CA ASP A 160 -6.74 3.99 14.64
C ASP A 160 -5.82 4.68 13.61
N SER A 161 -5.84 4.23 12.35
CA SER A 161 -5.24 4.87 11.18
C SER A 161 -6.03 6.03 10.57
N SER A 162 -7.00 6.66 11.24
CA SER A 162 -7.86 7.72 10.67
C SER A 162 -7.12 8.96 10.12
N GLY A 163 -5.79 9.06 10.29
CA GLY A 163 -4.93 10.07 9.65
C GLY A 163 -4.01 9.53 8.53
N TRP A 164 -4.11 8.26 8.15
CA TRP A 164 -3.32 7.68 7.05
C TRP A 164 -4.23 7.37 5.88
N ASP A 165 -4.46 8.36 5.01
CA ASP A 165 -4.99 8.11 3.67
C ASP A 165 -3.81 7.83 2.73
N PRO A 166 -3.72 6.64 2.10
CA PRO A 166 -2.68 6.36 1.11
C PRO A 166 -2.70 7.33 -0.09
N HIS A 167 -3.82 8.01 -0.34
CA HIS A 167 -3.95 9.00 -1.41
C HIS A 167 -3.48 10.40 -1.02
N ASP A 168 -3.57 10.79 0.27
CA ASP A 168 -3.12 12.11 0.73
C ASP A 168 -1.60 12.31 0.62
N ARG A 169 -0.84 11.20 0.58
CA ARG A 169 0.63 11.25 0.39
C ARG A 169 1.07 11.75 -0.98
N ASP A 170 0.23 11.61 -2.01
CA ASP A 170 0.61 12.07 -3.34
C ASP A 170 0.41 13.59 -3.52
N ASN A 171 -0.41 14.23 -2.68
CA ASN A 171 -0.63 15.68 -2.74
C ASN A 171 0.32 16.48 -1.84
N ASN A 172 0.80 15.94 -0.71
CA ASN A 172 1.54 16.73 0.28
C ASN A 172 3.08 16.58 0.26
N CYS A 173 3.66 15.80 -0.65
CA CYS A 173 5.09 15.43 -0.55
C CYS A 173 6.03 15.98 -1.64
N GLU A 174 5.56 16.74 -2.63
CA GLU A 174 6.44 17.16 -3.75
C GLU A 174 6.82 18.65 -3.81
N ASP A 175 6.24 19.57 -3.03
CA ASP A 175 6.67 21.00 -3.06
C ASP A 175 7.11 21.60 -1.70
N ASP A 176 6.58 21.18 -0.55
CA ASP A 176 6.78 21.97 0.68
C ASP A 176 8.14 21.79 1.39
N MET A 177 8.86 20.69 1.19
CA MET A 177 10.06 20.41 2.00
C MET A 177 11.35 21.11 1.52
N ILE A 178 11.45 21.51 0.26
CA ILE A 178 12.68 22.16 -0.26
C ILE A 178 12.56 23.69 -0.23
N GLU A 179 11.38 24.27 -0.49
CA GLU A 179 11.19 25.73 -0.39
C GLU A 179 10.94 26.20 1.06
N GLY A 180 10.24 25.42 1.88
CA GLY A 180 9.85 25.81 3.23
C GLY A 180 11.01 25.96 4.23
N GLU A 181 12.07 25.15 4.14
CA GLU A 181 13.25 25.30 5.02
C GLU A 181 14.13 26.50 4.64
N MET A 182 14.20 26.84 3.34
CA MET A 182 15.00 27.98 2.87
C MET A 182 14.37 29.32 3.27
N PHE A 183 13.04 29.43 3.24
CA PHE A 183 12.32 30.63 3.71
C PHE A 183 12.28 30.74 5.24
N LYS A 184 12.22 29.62 5.99
CA LYS A 184 12.31 29.64 7.46
C LYS A 184 13.65 30.18 7.98
N GLN A 185 14.76 29.97 7.26
CA GLN A 185 16.07 30.53 7.65
C GLN A 185 16.18 32.04 7.43
N LEU A 186 15.36 32.64 6.57
CA LEU A 186 15.39 34.07 6.28
C LEU A 186 14.65 34.92 7.32
N GLY A 187 14.03 34.31 8.34
CA GLY A 187 13.37 35.05 9.42
C GLY A 187 12.17 35.88 8.96
N VAL A 188 11.70 35.67 7.73
CA VAL A 188 10.44 36.22 7.23
C VAL A 188 9.34 35.45 7.94
N LYS A 189 8.81 36.04 9.02
CA LYS A 189 7.49 35.66 9.50
C LYS A 189 6.52 36.07 8.41
N GLU A 190 6.10 35.13 7.58
CA GLU A 190 4.84 35.28 6.88
C GLU A 190 3.78 35.49 7.97
N GLU A 191 3.31 36.72 8.11
CA GLU A 191 2.01 36.99 8.70
C GLU A 191 1.02 36.29 7.78
N LYS A 192 0.77 35.01 8.07
CA LYS A 192 -0.32 34.27 7.45
C LYS A 192 -1.57 35.05 7.81
N ASP A 193 -2.21 35.64 6.82
CA ASP A 193 -3.38 36.48 7.04
C ASP A 193 -4.41 35.68 7.85
N ALA A 194 -5.04 36.31 8.84
CA ALA A 194 -6.02 35.63 9.70
C ALA A 194 -7.15 34.95 8.91
N ASP A 195 -7.38 35.40 7.68
CA ASP A 195 -8.31 34.82 6.73
C ASP A 195 -7.85 33.46 6.19
N GLU A 196 -6.54 33.26 5.93
CA GLU A 196 -5.98 31.97 5.49
C GLU A 196 -6.05 30.91 6.59
N GLU A 197 -5.72 31.28 7.84
CA GLU A 197 -5.82 30.35 8.97
C GLU A 197 -7.28 29.93 9.22
N ALA A 198 -8.22 30.86 9.08
CA ALA A 198 -9.65 30.59 9.19
C ALA A 198 -10.21 29.77 8.01
N GLU A 199 -9.57 29.80 6.85
CA GLU A 199 -9.89 28.94 5.70
C GLU A 199 -9.38 27.52 5.90
N GLU A 200 -8.11 27.38 6.31
CA GLU A 200 -7.49 26.08 6.57
C GLU A 200 -8.22 25.33 7.71
N ALA A 201 -8.59 26.03 8.78
CA ALA A 201 -9.38 25.46 9.87
C ALA A 201 -10.78 25.00 9.42
N LEU A 202 -11.42 25.74 8.51
CA LEU A 202 -12.74 25.39 7.96
C LEU A 202 -12.64 24.14 7.07
N LEU A 203 -11.63 24.08 6.20
CA LEU A 203 -11.38 22.92 5.33
C LEU A 203 -11.09 21.67 6.16
N ALA A 204 -10.23 21.78 7.18
CA ALA A 204 -9.94 20.66 8.09
C ALA A 204 -11.19 20.18 8.84
N ALA A 205 -12.06 21.09 9.28
CA ALA A 205 -13.33 20.75 9.93
C ALA A 205 -14.30 20.07 8.94
N ALA A 206 -14.39 20.57 7.70
CA ALA A 206 -15.23 19.99 6.65
C ALA A 206 -14.77 18.58 6.28
N GLN A 207 -13.46 18.36 6.13
CA GLN A 207 -12.88 17.06 5.81
C GLN A 207 -13.11 16.05 6.94
N ARG A 208 -13.00 16.48 8.21
CA ARG A 208 -13.38 15.63 9.36
C ARG A 208 -14.87 15.30 9.38
N ALA A 209 -15.75 16.24 9.07
CA ALA A 209 -17.18 15.99 9.00
C ALA A 209 -17.53 15.00 7.88
N ALA A 210 -16.91 15.16 6.71
CA ALA A 210 -17.06 14.27 5.58
C ALA A 210 -16.57 12.85 5.90
N SER A 211 -15.39 12.69 6.48
CA SER A 211 -14.86 11.36 6.83
C SER A 211 -15.72 10.63 7.86
N GLN A 212 -16.25 11.34 8.85
CA GLN A 212 -17.19 10.78 9.84
C GLN A 212 -18.50 10.34 9.19
N LEU A 213 -19.03 11.13 8.24
CA LEU A 213 -20.22 10.76 7.50
C LEU A 213 -19.99 9.50 6.64
N THR A 214 -18.85 9.42 5.95
CA THR A 214 -18.47 8.25 5.14
C THR A 214 -18.32 7.00 6.01
N MET A 215 -17.69 7.10 7.19
CA MET A 215 -17.62 5.99 8.14
C MET A 215 -19.01 5.53 8.58
N ALA A 216 -19.91 6.47 8.90
CA ALA A 216 -21.28 6.14 9.30
C ALA A 216 -22.08 5.49 8.16
N GLN A 217 -21.93 5.95 6.92
CA GLN A 217 -22.53 5.34 5.74
C GLN A 217 -21.98 3.92 5.49
N CYS A 218 -20.67 3.72 5.62
CA CYS A 218 -20.03 2.40 5.51
C CYS A 218 -20.55 1.43 6.57
N ALA A 219 -20.70 1.89 7.82
CA ALA A 219 -21.32 1.11 8.89
C ALA A 219 -22.77 0.74 8.51
N GLY A 220 -23.55 1.70 8.03
CA GLY A 220 -24.92 1.46 7.55
C GLY A 220 -25.00 0.42 6.43
N ARG A 221 -24.08 0.47 5.45
CA ARG A 221 -23.98 -0.54 4.37
C ARG A 221 -23.69 -1.94 4.91
N ARG A 222 -22.79 -2.07 5.89
CA ARG A 222 -22.49 -3.37 6.54
C ARG A 222 -23.71 -3.95 7.24
N TRP A 223 -24.48 -3.12 7.94
CA TRP A 223 -25.71 -3.56 8.58
C TRP A 223 -26.83 -3.92 7.59
N ASN A 224 -26.95 -3.19 6.48
CA ASN A 224 -27.91 -3.53 5.41
C ASN A 224 -27.56 -4.84 4.68
N ALA A 225 -26.29 -5.25 4.68
CA ALA A 225 -25.86 -6.53 4.12
C ALA A 225 -26.16 -7.71 5.07
N ALA A 226 -26.54 -7.45 6.33
CA ALA A 226 -26.94 -8.50 7.25
C ALA A 226 -28.23 -9.15 6.74
N PRO A 227 -28.31 -10.49 6.72
CA PRO A 227 -29.52 -11.15 6.25
C PRO A 227 -30.73 -10.81 7.12
N SER A 228 -31.91 -10.67 6.51
CA SER A 228 -33.13 -10.23 7.19
C SER A 228 -33.56 -11.13 8.36
N TRP A 229 -33.16 -12.41 8.35
CA TRP A 229 -33.42 -13.33 9.46
C TRP A 229 -32.51 -13.09 10.69
N ALA A 230 -31.39 -12.37 10.52
CA ALA A 230 -30.44 -12.07 11.59
C ALA A 230 -30.80 -10.81 12.39
N LEU A 231 -31.73 -10.00 11.88
CA LEU A 231 -32.17 -8.75 12.50
C LEU A 231 -33.59 -8.89 13.04
N SER A 232 -33.81 -8.45 14.29
CA SER A 232 -35.17 -8.34 14.81
C SER A 232 -35.95 -7.23 14.08
N LYS A 233 -37.28 -7.30 14.08
CA LYS A 233 -38.12 -6.24 13.49
C LYS A 233 -37.85 -4.86 14.10
N GLN A 234 -37.51 -4.81 15.39
CA GLN A 234 -37.15 -3.58 16.08
C GLN A 234 -35.80 -3.03 15.59
N GLN A 235 -34.79 -3.89 15.48
CA GLN A 235 -33.47 -3.49 14.96
C GLN A 235 -33.55 -3.01 13.52
N SER A 236 -34.36 -3.67 12.68
CA SER A 236 -34.58 -3.22 11.31
C SER A 236 -35.18 -1.80 11.28
N LYS A 237 -36.14 -1.50 12.16
CA LYS A 237 -36.75 -0.16 12.24
C LYS A 237 -35.75 0.88 12.75
N GLU A 238 -34.98 0.57 13.79
CA GLU A 238 -33.92 1.45 14.30
C GLU A 238 -32.86 1.74 13.22
N LEU A 239 -32.52 0.75 12.40
CA LEU A 239 -31.58 0.92 11.29
C LEU A 239 -32.13 1.86 10.21
N GLU A 240 -33.43 1.77 9.91
CA GLU A 240 -34.09 2.70 8.99
C GLU A 240 -34.13 4.13 9.54
N ASP A 241 -34.43 4.29 10.83
CA ASP A 241 -34.43 5.60 11.49
C ASP A 241 -33.03 6.23 11.46
N VAL A 242 -31.97 5.46 11.74
CA VAL A 242 -30.57 5.93 11.67
C VAL A 242 -30.19 6.30 10.23
N ARG A 243 -30.63 5.54 9.23
CA ARG A 243 -30.39 5.85 7.82
C ARG A 243 -31.02 7.18 7.44
N ASP A 244 -32.24 7.45 7.90
CA ASP A 244 -32.95 8.69 7.58
C ASP A 244 -32.33 9.89 8.33
N GLN A 245 -31.86 9.69 9.57
CA GLN A 245 -31.06 10.70 10.28
C GLN A 245 -29.75 11.02 9.53
N LEU A 246 -29.04 10.01 9.03
CA LEU A 246 -27.80 10.19 8.26
C LEU A 246 -28.04 10.97 6.97
N LYS A 247 -29.15 10.72 6.27
CA LYS A 247 -29.55 11.52 5.10
C LYS A 247 -29.82 12.97 5.47
N ASN A 248 -30.54 13.21 6.56
CA ASN A 248 -30.83 14.56 7.05
C ASN A 248 -29.56 15.31 7.49
N TRP A 249 -28.60 14.61 8.11
CA TRP A 249 -27.31 15.19 8.46
C TRP A 249 -26.49 15.54 7.22
N GLY A 250 -26.45 14.64 6.23
CA GLY A 250 -25.78 14.90 4.96
C GLY A 250 -26.32 16.15 4.26
N SER A 251 -27.66 16.31 4.20
CA SER A 251 -28.27 17.50 3.60
C SER A 251 -28.03 18.77 4.42
N THR A 252 -28.05 18.69 5.75
CA THR A 252 -27.78 19.84 6.64
C THR A 252 -26.33 20.31 6.50
N ILE A 253 -25.36 19.39 6.53
CA ILE A 253 -23.94 19.68 6.37
C ILE A 253 -23.70 20.31 4.99
N TYR A 254 -24.29 19.75 3.94
CA TYR A 254 -24.19 20.31 2.59
C TYR A 254 -24.73 21.74 2.52
N THR A 255 -25.89 22.00 3.12
CA THR A 255 -26.52 23.33 3.10
C THR A 255 -25.68 24.37 3.86
N GLU A 256 -25.10 24.01 5.01
CA GLU A 256 -24.24 24.93 5.77
C GLU A 256 -22.89 25.17 5.09
N LEU A 257 -22.30 24.14 4.46
CA LEU A 257 -21.11 24.31 3.63
C LEU A 257 -21.38 25.21 2.43
N GLU A 258 -22.50 25.01 1.75
CA GLU A 258 -22.93 25.87 0.65
C GLU A 258 -23.09 27.33 1.09
N ARG A 259 -23.70 27.53 2.26
CA ARG A 259 -23.85 28.85 2.87
C ARG A 259 -22.49 29.49 3.18
N CYS A 260 -21.55 28.74 3.76
CA CYS A 260 -20.20 29.23 4.06
C CYS A 260 -19.41 29.58 2.79
N CYS A 261 -19.45 28.72 1.77
CA CYS A 261 -18.79 28.96 0.48
C CYS A 261 -19.34 30.20 -0.23
N ARG A 262 -20.66 30.43 -0.19
CA ARG A 262 -21.26 31.65 -0.75
C ARG A 262 -20.82 32.91 -0.01
N LEU A 263 -20.71 32.86 1.31
CA LEU A 263 -20.28 34.02 2.11
C LEU A 263 -18.80 34.37 1.89
N ARG A 264 -17.95 33.38 1.62
CA ARG A 264 -16.51 33.57 1.40
C ARG A 264 -16.10 33.72 -0.07
N GLY A 265 -17.01 33.46 -1.02
CA GLY A 265 -16.71 33.58 -2.45
C GLY A 265 -15.81 32.46 -3.00
N ILE A 266 -15.81 31.28 -2.39
CA ILE A 266 -14.98 30.13 -2.77
C ILE A 266 -15.87 29.02 -3.37
N PRO A 267 -16.28 29.11 -4.64
CA PRO A 267 -17.19 28.12 -5.25
C PRO A 267 -16.51 26.78 -5.58
N GLU A 268 -15.17 26.72 -5.63
CA GLU A 268 -14.45 25.51 -6.04
C GLU A 268 -14.43 24.41 -4.98
N ALA A 269 -14.32 24.77 -3.69
CA ALA A 269 -14.34 23.82 -2.58
C ALA A 269 -15.64 22.99 -2.55
N LEU A 270 -16.76 23.58 -2.96
CA LEU A 270 -18.06 22.89 -3.01
C LEU A 270 -18.08 21.77 -4.04
N ARG A 271 -17.44 21.95 -5.20
CA ARG A 271 -17.45 20.95 -6.29
C ARG A 271 -16.70 19.68 -5.93
N ASN A 272 -15.58 19.83 -5.20
CA ASN A 272 -14.82 18.68 -4.72
C ASN A 272 -15.65 17.89 -3.70
N LEU A 273 -16.30 18.58 -2.77
CA LEU A 273 -17.15 17.95 -1.76
C LEU A 273 -18.40 17.28 -2.35
N GLU A 274 -19.04 17.89 -3.35
CA GLU A 274 -20.20 17.31 -4.03
C GLU A 274 -19.86 15.99 -4.73
N ARG A 275 -18.61 15.85 -5.20
CA ARG A 275 -18.11 14.63 -5.82
C ARG A 275 -17.99 13.48 -4.82
N ASP A 276 -17.61 13.79 -3.58
CA ASP A 276 -17.41 12.79 -2.52
C ASP A 276 -18.70 12.45 -1.77
N LEU A 277 -19.66 13.38 -1.72
CA LEU A 277 -20.93 13.22 -1.00
C LEU A 277 -22.07 12.61 -1.84
N ARG A 278 -21.92 12.52 -3.17
CA ARG A 278 -22.92 11.83 -4.00
C ARG A 278 -22.88 10.31 -3.71
N PRO A 279 -24.00 9.73 -3.25
CA PRO A 279 -24.08 8.34 -2.80
C PRO A 279 -23.87 7.30 -3.91
#